data_AF-A0A833URM3-F1
#
_entry.id   AF-A0A833URM3-F1
#
_cell.length_a   1.000
_cell.length_b   1.000
_cell.length_c   1.000
_cell.angle_alpha   90.00
_cell.angle_beta   90.00
_cell.angle_gamma   90.00
#
_symmetry.space_group_name_H-M   'P 1'
#
loop_
_entity.id
_entity.type
_entity.pdbx_description
1 polymer ?
#
loop_
_entity_poly.entity_id
_entity_poly.type
_entity_poly.pdbx_seq_one_letter_code
_entity_poly.pdbx_strand_id
1 'polypeptide(L)' 'MLQFTDLTNFKHFVDLEKITNVVIRPQNPNFVTAFHFECSQVFAATVNQETVNSIQQELENHGSTQHAL' A
#
# COMPACT_ATOMS: atom_id res chain seq x y z
N MET A 1 -1.22 -12.00 0.77
CA MET A 1 -1.34 -11.28 -0.52
C MET A 1 -2.35 -10.17 -0.36
N LEU A 2 -1.91 -8.92 -0.47
CA LEU A 2 -2.73 -7.73 -0.29
C LEU A 2 -3.56 -7.48 -1.55
N GLN A 3 -4.86 -7.24 -1.38
CA GLN A 3 -5.78 -6.92 -2.46
C GLN A 3 -6.49 -5.61 -2.14
N PHE A 4 -6.53 -4.69 -3.11
CA PHE A 4 -7.28 -3.45 -2.96
C PHE A 4 -7.67 -2.87 -4.32
N THR A 5 -8.62 -1.94 -4.31
CA THR A 5 -9.06 -1.20 -5.50
C THR A 5 -8.60 0.25 -5.37
N ASP A 6 -8.00 0.80 -6.42
CA ASP A 6 -7.62 2.21 -6.46
C ASP A 6 -8.77 3.13 -6.89
N LEU A 7 -8.52 4.45 -6.89
CA LEU A 7 -9.53 5.43 -7.29
C LEU A 7 -9.88 5.40 -8.80
N THR A 8 -9.14 4.65 -9.62
CA THR A 8 -9.47 4.40 -11.02
C THR A 8 -10.37 3.17 -11.21
N ASN A 9 -10.78 2.53 -10.11
CA ASN A 9 -11.49 1.26 -10.05
C ASN A 9 -10.67 0.06 -10.58
N PHE A 10 -9.35 0.17 -10.60
CA PHE A 10 -8.48 -0.96 -10.95
C PHE A 10 -8.17 -1.80 -9.70
N LYS A 11 -8.29 -3.13 -9.83
CA LYS A 11 -8.00 -4.07 -8.75
C LYS A 11 -6.53 -4.48 -8.77
N HIS A 12 -5.85 -4.26 -7.65
CA HIS A 12 -4.44 -4.57 -7.45
C HIS A 12 -4.24 -5.79 -6.57
N PHE A 13 -3.16 -6.53 -6.85
CA PHE A 13 -2.71 -7.68 -6.07
C PHE A 13 -1.24 -7.50 -5.78
N VAL A 14 -0.88 -7.37 -4.51
CA VAL A 14 0.51 -7.16 -4.08
C VAL A 14 0.94 -8.32 -3.20
N ASP A 15 2.04 -8.96 -3.59
CA ASP A 15 2.66 -10.02 -2.82
C ASP A 15 3.45 -9.42 -1.65
N LEU A 16 2.88 -9.48 -0.44
CA LEU A 16 3.44 -8.88 0.77
C LEU A 16 4.82 -9.44 1.13
N GLU A 17 5.14 -10.68 0.75
CA GLU A 17 6.44 -11.30 1.04
C GLU A 17 7.59 -10.68 0.23
N LYS A 18 7.27 -9.96 -0.86
CA LYS A 18 8.25 -9.30 -1.73
C LYS A 18 8.42 -7.82 -1.46
N ILE A 19 7.59 -7.27 -0.56
CA ILE A 19 7.61 -5.84 -0.23
C ILE A 19 8.73 -5.59 0.76
N THR A 20 9.62 -4.66 0.42
CA THR A 20 10.69 -4.21 1.28
C THR A 20 10.30 -3.00 2.12
N ASN A 21 9.38 -2.17 1.60
CA ASN A 21 8.87 -0.99 2.29
C ASN A 21 7.51 -0.55 1.74
N VAL A 22 6.68 0.08 2.57
CA VAL A 22 5.43 0.72 2.16
C VAL A 22 5.41 2.17 2.63
N VAL A 23 5.15 3.09 1.71
CA VAL A 23 5.02 4.52 2.00
C VAL A 23 3.59 4.94 1.73
N ILE A 24 2.94 5.57 2.70
CA ILE A 24 1.59 6.14 2.56
C ILE A 24 1.69 7.64 2.82
N ARG A 25 1.32 8.45 1.83
CA ARG A 25 1.35 9.92 1.94
C ARG A 25 -0.04 10.52 1.71
N PRO A 26 -0.47 11.46 2.55
CA PRO A 26 -1.73 12.17 2.32
C PRO A 26 -1.65 13.07 1.08
N GLN A 27 -2.73 13.08 0.30
CA GLN A 27 -2.95 13.93 -0.88
C GLN A 27 -4.43 14.35 -0.94
N ASN A 28 -4.80 15.30 -0.06
CA ASN A 28 -6.19 15.72 0.23
C ASN A 28 -7.11 15.74 -1.02
N PRO A 29 -8.26 15.00 -1.02
CA PRO A 29 -8.84 14.19 0.07
C PRO A 29 -8.36 12.72 0.11
N ASN A 30 -7.39 12.36 -0.72
CA ASN A 30 -6.96 10.99 -0.98
C ASN A 30 -5.56 10.71 -0.39
N PHE A 31 -5.01 9.56 -0.73
CA PHE A 31 -3.68 9.12 -0.34
C PHE A 31 -2.95 8.51 -1.53
N VAL A 32 -1.64 8.66 -1.55
CA VAL A 32 -0.76 7.88 -2.44
C VAL A 32 -0.10 6.81 -1.59
N THR A 33 -0.31 5.55 -1.97
CA THR A 33 0.39 4.40 -1.40
C THR A 33 1.42 3.92 -2.41
N ALA A 34 2.67 3.80 -1.97
CA ALA A 34 3.78 3.27 -2.75
C ALA A 34 4.35 2.02 -2.07
N PHE A 35 4.42 0.92 -2.82
CA PHE A 35 5.00 -0.34 -2.43
C PHE A 35 6.36 -0.49 -3.11
N HIS A 36 7.40 -0.63 -2.30
CA HIS A 36 8.76 -0.85 -2.76
C HIS A 36 9.07 -2.34 -2.70
N PHE A 37 9.75 -2.84 -3.72
CA PHE A 37 10.21 -4.22 -3.81
C PHE A 37 11.74 -4.24 -3.92
N GLU A 38 12.32 -5.43 -3.95
CA GLU A 38 13.74 -5.57 -4.29
C GLU A 38 14.06 -5.00 -5.70
N CYS A 39 15.33 -4.72 -5.95
CA CYS A 39 15.81 -4.17 -7.22
C CYS A 39 15.21 -2.80 -7.60
N SER A 40 14.85 -1.98 -6.60
CA SER A 40 14.35 -0.61 -6.78
C SER A 40 13.04 -0.50 -7.56
N GLN A 41 12.27 -1.59 -7.67
CA GLN A 41 10.95 -1.53 -8.26
C GLN A 41 9.97 -0.86 -7.28
N VAL A 42 9.12 0.02 -7.82
CA VAL A 42 8.09 0.73 -7.03
C VAL A 42 6.77 0.64 -7.77
N PHE A 43 5.72 0.25 -7.04
CA PHE A 43 4.34 0.32 -7.49
C PHE A 43 3.61 1.38 -6.67
N ALA A 44 2.94 2.33 -7.31
CA ALA A 44 2.18 3.37 -6.62
C ALA A 44 0.73 3.40 -7.08
N ALA A 45 -0.18 3.62 -6.12
CA ALA A 45 -1.61 3.76 -6.36
C ALA A 45 -2.18 4.92 -5.54
N THR A 46 -3.18 5.61 -6.12
CA THR A 46 -3.95 6.62 -5.38
C THR A 46 -5.22 5.97 -4.84
N VAL A 47 -5.47 6.10 -3.54
CA VAL A 47 -6.52 5.40 -2.80
C VAL A 47 -7.25 6.35 -1.86
N ASN A 48 -8.47 5.98 -1.43
CA ASN A 48 -9.20 6.71 -0.38
C ASN A 48 -8.76 6.26 1.03
N GLN A 49 -9.27 6.92 2.06
CA GLN A 49 -8.99 6.58 3.46
C GLN A 49 -9.40 5.15 3.84
N GLU A 50 -10.55 4.66 3.35
CA GLU A 50 -11.05 3.31 3.65
C GLU A 50 -10.09 2.23 3.16
N THR A 51 -9.57 2.40 1.94
CA THR A 51 -8.57 1.51 1.37
C THR A 51 -7.24 1.62 2.11
N VAL A 52 -6.81 2.81 2.54
CA VAL A 52 -5.61 2.95 3.40
C VAL A 52 -5.75 2.15 4.69
N ASN A 53 -6.90 2.27 5.37
CA ASN A 53 -7.15 1.55 6.62
C ASN A 53 -7.07 0.04 6.40
N SER A 54 -7.65 -0.45 5.30
CA SER A 54 -7.60 -1.86 4.90
C SER A 54 -6.16 -2.32 4.63
N ILE A 55 -5.36 -1.51 3.91
CA ILE A 55 -3.96 -1.80 3.63
C ILE A 55 -3.14 -1.88 4.93
N GLN A 56 -3.34 -0.92 5.85
CA GLN A 56 -2.62 -0.88 7.13
C GLN A 56 -2.95 -2.10 8.00
N GLN A 57 -4.23 -2.47 8.10
CA GLN A 57 -4.66 -3.64 8.86
C GLN A 57 -4.03 -4.93 8.33
N GLU A 58 -3.97 -5.11 7.01
CA GLU A 58 -3.33 -6.27 6.40
C GLU A 58 -1.81 -6.31 6.64
N LEU A 59 -1.13 -5.16 6.59
CA LEU A 59 0.30 -5.07 6.91
C LEU A 59 0.60 -5.43 8.37
N GLU A 60 -0.24 -4.98 9.30
CA GLU A 60 -0.16 -5.32 10.73
C GLU A 60 -0.36 -6.82 10.97
N ASN A 61 -1.39 -7.42 10.35
CA ASN A 61 -1.67 -8.85 10.44
C ASN A 61 -0.52 -9.72 9.92
N HIS A 62 0.21 -9.22 8.90
CA HIS A 62 1.33 -9.93 8.29
C HIS A 62 2.69 -9.66 8.96
N GLY A 63 2.74 -8.89 10.05
CA GLY A 63 3.96 -8.64 10.81
C GLY A 63 4.97 -7.72 10.11
N SER A 64 4.57 -7.03 9.03
CA SER A 64 5.45 -6.15 8.25
C SER A 64 5.53 -4.76 8.93
N THR A 65 6.26 -4.71 10.05
CA THR A 65 6.43 -3.51 10.86
C THR A 65 7.71 -2.77 10.46
N GLN A 66 7.64 -1.95 9.41
CA GLN A 66 8.51 -0.77 9.29
C GLN A 66 7.66 0.43 8.82
N HIS A 67 7.12 1.15 9.80
CA HIS A 67 6.44 2.42 9.61
C HIS A 67 7.46 3.55 9.65
N ALA A 68 7.65 4.27 8.55
CA ALA A 68 8.18 5.64 8.59
C ALA A 68 7.03 6.59 8.26
N LEU A 69 6.50 7.23 9.31
CA LEU A 69 5.59 8.38 9.21
C LEU A 69 6.25 9.52 8.42
#